data_AF-A0A940DH77-F1
#
_entry.id   AF-A0A940DH77-F1
#
_cell.length_a   1.000
_cell.length_b   1.000
_cell.length_c   1.000
_cell.angle_alpha   90.00
_cell.angle_beta   90.00
_cell.angle_gamma   90.00
#
_symmetry.space_group_name_H-M   'P 1'
#
loop_
_entity.id
_entity.type
_entity.pdbx_description
1 polymer ?
#
loop_
_entity_poly.entity_id
_entity_poly.type
_entity_poly.pdbx_seq_one_letter_code
_entity_poly.pdbx_strand_id
1 'polypeptide(L)'
;MKKDFSGKRQMKLLSKQRILFRAFVVNTLLVLLIWALTFVPAVMYFGVWLTGVSAPMFYVYAIGTLALWGLAGVIIFLVPAIAVWWERRVINKQ
;
A
#
# COMPACT_ATOMS: atom_id res chain seq x y z
N MET A 1 31.14 8.43 22.00
CA MET A 1 29.67 8.59 21.98
C MET A 1 29.04 8.73 20.58
N LYS A 2 29.64 9.44 19.59
CA LYS A 2 29.04 9.61 18.24
C LYS A 2 28.76 8.32 17.44
N LYS A 3 29.62 7.29 17.55
CA LYS A 3 29.43 5.98 16.87
C LYS A 3 28.15 5.25 17.31
N ASP A 4 27.79 5.34 18.58
CA ASP A 4 26.65 4.63 19.15
C ASP A 4 25.30 5.28 18.76
N PHE A 5 25.28 6.60 18.61
CA PHE A 5 24.13 7.35 18.11
C PHE A 5 23.85 7.10 16.61
N SER A 6 24.91 6.99 15.80
CA SER A 6 24.80 6.65 14.37
C SER A 6 24.18 5.25 14.18
N GLY A 7 24.68 4.23 14.89
CA GLY A 7 24.16 2.87 14.83
C GLY A 7 22.68 2.76 15.22
N LYS A 8 22.28 3.41 16.33
CA LYS A 8 20.88 3.43 16.79
C LYS A 8 19.95 4.13 15.79
N ARG A 9 20.38 5.23 15.17
CA ARG A 9 19.60 5.93 14.13
C ARG A 9 19.44 5.06 12.88
N GLN A 10 20.48 4.37 12.43
CA GLN A 10 20.40 3.48 11.28
C GLN A 10 19.48 2.28 11.51
N MET A 11 19.52 1.66 12.69
CA MET A 11 18.60 0.56 13.05
C MET A 11 17.14 1.03 13.07
N LYS A 12 16.87 2.23 13.58
CA LYS A 12 15.52 2.82 13.57
C LYS A 12 15.01 3.08 12.15
N LEU A 13 15.85 3.62 11.27
CA LEU A 13 15.51 3.84 9.86
C LEU A 13 15.29 2.51 9.10
N LEU A 14 16.11 1.49 9.37
CA LEU A 14 15.93 0.13 8.86
C LEU A 14 14.57 -0.47 9.21
N SER A 15 14.21 -0.37 10.49
CA SER A 15 12.93 -0.84 11.01
C SER A 15 11.77 -0.12 10.31
N LYS A 16 11.80 1.21 10.26
CA LYS A 16 10.78 2.02 9.57
C LYS A 16 10.65 1.65 8.09
N GLN A 17 11.75 1.50 7.38
CA GLN A 17 11.75 1.09 5.98
C GLN A 17 11.07 -0.29 5.80
N ARG A 18 11.41 -1.28 6.64
CA ARG A 18 10.80 -2.61 6.58
C ARG A 18 9.31 -2.57 6.88
N ILE A 19 8.87 -1.79 7.86
CA ILE A 19 7.46 -1.64 8.21
C ILE A 19 6.69 -1.04 7.03
N LEU A 20 7.20 0.05 6.44
CA LEU A 20 6.58 0.70 5.27
C LEU A 20 6.51 -0.24 4.07
N PHE A 21 7.57 -1.00 3.80
CA PHE A 21 7.57 -1.97 2.70
C PHE A 21 6.61 -3.14 2.95
N ARG A 22 6.55 -3.66 4.19
CA ARG A 22 5.56 -4.69 4.56
C ARG A 22 4.13 -4.16 4.44
N ALA A 23 3.87 -2.94 4.90
CA ALA A 23 2.57 -2.29 4.78
C ALA A 23 2.17 -2.15 3.31
N PHE A 24 3.10 -1.74 2.43
CA PHE A 24 2.88 -1.70 1.00
C PHE A 24 2.51 -3.07 0.43
N VAL A 25 3.29 -4.12 0.74
CA VAL A 25 3.02 -5.48 0.26
C VAL A 25 1.65 -5.98 0.72
N VAL A 26 1.31 -5.79 2.00
CA VAL A 26 0.00 -6.17 2.53
C VAL A 26 -1.12 -5.39 1.82
N ASN A 27 -0.95 -4.08 1.62
CA ASN A 27 -1.91 -3.27 0.88
C ASN A 27 -2.09 -3.77 -0.56
N THR A 28 -1.01 -4.09 -1.26
CA THR A 28 -1.07 -4.65 -2.62
C THR A 28 -1.80 -5.99 -2.65
N LEU A 29 -1.53 -6.88 -1.69
CA LEU A 29 -2.24 -8.16 -1.59
C LEU A 29 -3.74 -7.96 -1.33
N LEU A 30 -4.11 -7.03 -0.45
CA LEU A 30 -5.52 -6.70 -0.20
C LEU A 30 -6.21 -6.15 -1.45
N VAL A 31 -5.57 -5.24 -2.18
CA VAL A 31 -6.11 -4.72 -3.44
C VAL A 31 -6.30 -5.84 -4.46
N LEU A 32 -5.33 -6.75 -4.59
CA LEU A 32 -5.43 -7.89 -5.50
C LEU A 32 -6.54 -8.88 -5.09
N LEU A 33 -6.70 -9.13 -3.79
CA LEU A 33 -7.77 -9.98 -3.28
C LEU A 33 -9.15 -9.38 -3.57
N ILE A 34 -9.34 -8.09 -3.29
CA ILE A 34 -10.62 -7.42 -3.56
C ILE A 34 -10.87 -7.34 -5.07
N TRP A 35 -9.83 -7.10 -5.86
CA TRP A 35 -9.92 -7.16 -7.31
C TRP A 35 -10.33 -8.56 -7.80
N ALA A 36 -9.79 -9.64 -7.24
CA ALA A 36 -10.23 -11.00 -7.57
C ALA A 36 -11.71 -11.23 -7.21
N LEU A 37 -12.19 -10.62 -6.10
CA LEU A 37 -13.60 -10.70 -5.71
C LEU A 37 -14.55 -9.97 -6.67
N THR A 38 -14.09 -9.00 -7.46
CA THR A 38 -14.97 -8.33 -8.45
C THR A 38 -15.37 -9.25 -9.60
N PHE A 39 -14.63 -10.35 -9.84
CA PHE A 39 -14.99 -11.38 -10.82
C PHE A 39 -16.04 -12.36 -10.31
N VAL A 40 -16.35 -12.35 -9.01
CA VAL A 40 -17.35 -13.25 -8.42
C VAL A 40 -18.73 -12.63 -8.61
N PRO A 41 -19.63 -13.25 -9.41
CA PRO A 41 -20.94 -12.66 -9.70
C PRO A 41 -21.78 -12.42 -8.44
N ALA A 42 -21.67 -13.28 -7.42
CA ALA A 42 -22.37 -13.12 -6.16
C ALA A 42 -22.00 -11.81 -5.43
N VAL A 43 -20.73 -11.38 -5.50
CA VAL A 43 -20.27 -10.13 -4.90
C VAL A 43 -20.86 -8.93 -5.64
N MET A 44 -20.94 -9.02 -6.97
CA MET A 44 -21.60 -8.01 -7.81
C MET A 44 -23.09 -7.91 -7.51
N TYR A 45 -23.81 -9.03 -7.41
CA TYR A 45 -25.23 -9.04 -7.04
C TYR A 45 -25.48 -8.48 -5.64
N PHE A 46 -24.61 -8.80 -4.68
CA PHE A 46 -24.67 -8.23 -3.35
C PHE A 46 -24.44 -6.71 -3.36
N GLY A 47 -23.47 -6.25 -4.15
CA GLY A 47 -23.22 -4.82 -4.37
C GLY A 47 -24.42 -4.09 -4.95
N VAL A 48 -25.03 -4.67 -5.99
CA VAL A 48 -26.28 -4.15 -6.61
C VAL A 48 -27.41 -4.10 -5.60
N TRP A 49 -27.61 -5.16 -4.81
CA TRP A 49 -28.64 -5.21 -3.78
C TRP A 49 -28.45 -4.14 -2.69
N LEU A 50 -27.20 -3.92 -2.25
CA LEU A 50 -26.89 -2.90 -1.24
C LEU A 50 -27.04 -1.47 -1.73
N THR A 51 -26.67 -1.21 -2.98
CA THR A 51 -26.51 0.16 -3.49
C THR A 51 -27.63 0.59 -4.42
N GLY A 52 -28.43 -0.34 -4.95
CA GLY A 52 -29.49 -0.08 -5.92
C GLY A 52 -29.00 0.31 -7.32
N VAL A 53 -27.68 0.42 -7.55
CA VAL A 53 -27.10 0.70 -8.86
C VAL A 53 -26.90 -0.57 -9.67
N SER A 54 -26.94 -0.43 -11.00
CA SER A 54 -26.75 -1.55 -11.92
C SER A 54 -25.37 -2.21 -11.77
N ALA A 55 -25.29 -3.52 -12.04
CA ALA A 55 -24.04 -4.28 -11.93
C ALA A 55 -22.87 -3.65 -12.72
N PRO A 56 -23.07 -3.13 -13.95
CA PRO A 56 -21.99 -2.45 -14.69
C PRO A 56 -21.50 -1.17 -13.99
N MET A 57 -22.41 -0.36 -13.44
CA MET A 57 -22.00 0.83 -12.67
C MET A 57 -21.23 0.43 -11.43
N PHE A 58 -21.74 -0.53 -10.66
CA PHE A 58 -21.08 -1.00 -9.44
C PHE A 58 -19.65 -1.50 -9.73
N TYR A 59 -19.47 -2.26 -10.80
CA TYR A 59 -18.15 -2.73 -11.25
C TYR A 59 -17.19 -1.58 -11.55
N VAL A 60 -17.63 -0.58 -12.30
CA VAL A 60 -16.81 0.59 -12.65
C VAL A 60 -16.41 1.37 -11.39
N TYR A 61 -17.35 1.59 -10.48
CA TYR A 61 -17.05 2.25 -9.20
C TYR A 61 -16.07 1.43 -8.35
N ALA A 62 -16.29 0.13 -8.21
CA ALA A 62 -15.43 -0.75 -7.44
C ALA A 62 -13.99 -0.75 -7.97
N ILE A 63 -13.81 -0.88 -9.28
CA ILE A 63 -12.48 -0.83 -9.90
C ILE A 63 -11.85 0.55 -9.78
N GLY A 64 -12.61 1.62 -10.00
CA GLY A 64 -12.10 2.99 -9.86
C GLY A 64 -11.61 3.25 -8.43
N THR A 65 -12.39 2.88 -7.42
CA THR A 65 -12.01 2.98 -6.02
C THR A 65 -10.79 2.11 -5.68
N LEU A 66 -10.72 0.88 -6.19
CA LEU A 66 -9.55 0.01 -6.00
C LEU A 66 -8.29 0.58 -6.63
N ALA A 67 -8.38 1.16 -7.83
CA ALA A 67 -7.25 1.80 -8.50
C ALA A 67 -6.74 3.00 -7.70
N LEU A 68 -7.64 3.87 -7.24
CA LEU A 68 -7.29 5.01 -6.38
C LEU A 68 -6.68 4.55 -5.05
N TRP A 69 -7.22 3.50 -4.44
CA TRP A 69 -6.69 2.94 -3.20
C TRP A 69 -5.30 2.32 -3.39
N GLY A 70 -5.08 1.60 -4.50
CA GLY A 70 -3.77 1.07 -4.89
C GLY A 70 -2.74 2.19 -5.07
N LEU A 71 -3.11 3.25 -5.78
CA LEU A 71 -2.26 4.44 -5.96
C LEU A 71 -1.96 5.14 -4.63
N ALA A 72 -2.95 5.29 -3.76
CA ALA A 72 -2.75 5.84 -2.42
C ALA A 72 -1.76 4.98 -1.62
N GLY A 73 -1.84 3.64 -1.72
CA GLY A 73 -0.88 2.74 -1.11
C GLY A 73 0.56 2.95 -1.60
N VAL A 74 0.75 3.20 -2.91
CA VAL A 74 2.07 3.56 -3.46
C VAL A 74 2.59 4.85 -2.83
N ILE A 75 1.77 5.90 -2.78
CA ILE A 75 2.15 7.22 -2.27
C ILE A 75 2.43 7.19 -0.76
N ILE A 76 1.62 6.46 0.01
CA ILE A 76 1.67 6.46 1.48
C ILE A 76 2.74 5.49 2.01
N PHE A 77 2.98 4.36 1.32
CA PHE A 77 3.87 3.32 1.83
C PHE A 77 5.16 3.19 1.02
N LEU A 78 5.07 3.07 -0.31
CA LEU A 78 6.24 2.79 -1.15
C LEU A 78 7.15 4.01 -1.28
N VAL A 79 6.59 5.19 -1.57
CA VAL A 79 7.38 6.43 -1.72
C VAL A 79 8.18 6.74 -0.43
N PRO A 80 7.58 6.73 0.78
CA PRO A 80 8.34 6.92 2.01
C PRO A 80 9.37 5.81 2.27
N ALA A 81 9.07 4.55 1.91
CA ALA A 81 10.05 3.46 2.05
C ALA A 81 11.29 3.70 1.19
N ILE A 82 11.11 4.18 -0.05
CA ILE A 82 12.20 4.55 -0.96
C ILE A 82 12.96 5.77 -0.44
N ALA A 83 12.27 6.79 0.06
CA ALA A 83 12.89 7.97 0.65
C ALA A 83 13.80 7.61 1.83
N VAL A 84 13.32 6.73 2.74
CA VAL A 84 14.13 6.24 3.88
C VAL A 84 15.32 5.41 3.40
N TRP A 85 15.16 4.61 2.35
CA TRP A 85 16.28 3.87 1.76
C TRP A 85 17.37 4.81 1.21
N TRP A 86 16.96 5.88 0.52
CA TRP A 86 17.86 6.89 0.00
C TRP A 86 18.60 7.62 1.12
N GLU A 87 17.89 8.05 2.18
CA GLU A 87 18.50 8.72 3.35
C GLU A 87 19.58 7.83 3.97
N ARG A 88 19.31 6.52 4.11
CA ARG A 88 20.29 5.55 4.62
C ARG A 88 21.51 5.38 3.72
N ARG A 89 21.34 5.41 2.40
CA ARG A 89 22.45 5.35 1.43
C ARG A 89 23.34 6.58 1.50
N VAL A 90 22.76 7.77 1.71
CA VAL A 90 23.52 9.02 1.87
C VAL A 90 24.32 9.01 3.17
N ILE A 91 23.71 8.59 4.29
CA ILE A 91 24.40 8.50 5.59
C ILE A 91 25.58 7.52 5.54
N ASN A 92 25.47 6.40 4.81
CA ASN A 92 26.56 5.43 4.67
C ASN A 92 27.71 5.89 3.76
N LYS A 93 27.54 6.98 3.00
CA LYS A 93 28.59 7.57 2.16
C LYS A 93 29.38 8.68 2.87
N GLN A 94 28.93 9.13 4.05
CA GLN A 94 29.60 10.11 4.91
C GLN A 94 30.40 9.40 6.00
#